data_AF-A0A940JKC0-F1
#
_entry.id   AF-A0A940JKC0-F1
#
_cell.length_a   1.000
_cell.length_b   1.000
_cell.length_c   1.000
_cell.angle_alpha   90.00
_cell.angle_beta   90.00
_cell.angle_gamma   90.00
#
_symmetry.space_group_name_H-M   'P 1'
#
loop_
_entity.id
_entity.type
_entity.pdbx_description
1 polymer ?
#
loop_
_entity_poly.entity_id
_entity_poly.type
_entity_poly.pdbx_seq_one_letter_code
_entity_poly.pdbx_strand_id
1 'polypeptide(L)'
;MKKYLFSVAVIIFSLIQFAQAQEEMVITGTKKINKKLTPQQVVDSLNSRFPDAKAVQYYQAPASGVHNGWVVTEDDELPSDASVDYYTISFKNNNMNYYGLYDKKGHLLKSKQEHSISELPEAVSNSLKNIGEMHPGYTVISKTYYKSTNESKSKE
;
A
#
# COMPACT_ATOMS: atom_id res chain seq x y z
N MET A 1 51.43 -15.50 18.13
CA MET A 1 50.42 -14.43 18.01
C MET A 1 49.58 -14.45 16.72
N LYS A 2 49.65 -15.46 15.82
CA LYS A 2 48.82 -15.50 14.58
C LYS A 2 47.49 -16.27 14.69
N LYS A 3 47.25 -17.02 15.77
CA LYS A 3 46.07 -17.91 15.92
C LYS A 3 44.78 -17.22 16.41
N TYR A 4 44.89 -16.02 17.01
CA TYR A 4 43.73 -15.28 17.54
C TYR A 4 43.04 -14.36 16.52
N LEU A 5 43.70 -14.08 15.38
CA LEU A 5 43.15 -13.24 14.30
C LEU A 5 41.98 -13.91 13.56
N PHE A 6 41.92 -15.25 13.54
CA PHE A 6 40.86 -15.98 12.83
C PHE A 6 39.53 -16.03 13.60
N SER A 7 39.57 -15.93 14.93
CA SER A 7 38.37 -16.03 15.78
C SER A 7 37.51 -14.76 15.81
N VAL A 8 38.11 -13.59 15.55
CA VAL A 8 37.38 -12.31 15.56
C VAL A 8 36.53 -12.14 14.29
N ALA A 9 36.99 -12.68 13.14
CA ALA A 9 36.30 -12.55 11.86
C ALA A 9 34.92 -13.21 11.83
N VAL A 10 34.71 -14.29 12.61
CA VAL A 10 33.45 -15.06 12.60
C VAL A 10 32.31 -14.32 13.32
N ILE A 11 32.61 -13.54 14.36
CA ILE A 11 31.60 -12.85 15.17
C ILE A 11 30.99 -11.64 14.43
N ILE A 12 31.77 -10.99 13.55
CA ILE A 12 31.32 -9.82 12.78
C ILE A 12 30.30 -10.21 11.70
N PHE A 13 30.39 -11.42 11.14
CA PHE A 13 29.53 -11.85 10.04
C PHE A 13 28.08 -12.15 10.46
N SER A 14 27.85 -12.51 11.73
CA SER A 14 26.51 -12.83 12.26
C SER A 14 25.61 -11.62 12.55
N LEU A 15 26.16 -10.40 12.60
CA LEU A 15 25.38 -9.18 12.93
C LEU A 15 24.71 -8.52 11.71
N ILE A 16 25.02 -8.98 10.48
CA ILE A 16 24.54 -8.33 9.24
C ILE A 16 23.16 -8.88 8.81
N GLN A 17 22.71 -10.02 9.35
CA GLN A 17 21.49 -10.70 8.88
C GLN A 17 20.16 -10.11 9.38
N PHE A 18 20.17 -9.07 10.22
CA PHE A 18 18.95 -8.44 10.75
C PHE A 18 18.42 -7.26 9.92
N ALA A 19 19.01 -6.98 8.74
CA ALA A 19 18.73 -5.75 7.97
C ALA A 19 17.71 -5.91 6.81
N GLN A 20 17.22 -7.11 6.51
CA GLN A 20 16.37 -7.37 5.34
C GLN A 20 14.98 -7.91 5.69
N ALA A 21 14.24 -7.10 6.45
CA ALA A 21 12.79 -7.19 6.60
C ALA A 21 12.17 -5.78 6.55
N GLN A 22 12.54 -5.00 5.53
CA GLN A 22 11.69 -3.88 5.11
C GLN A 22 10.55 -4.48 4.31
N GLU A 23 9.47 -4.80 5.02
CA GLU A 23 8.20 -5.22 4.43
C GLU A 23 7.87 -4.23 3.31
N GLU A 24 7.67 -4.78 2.12
CA GLU A 24 7.31 -4.01 0.95
C GLU A 24 6.04 -3.22 1.30
N MET A 25 6.02 -1.90 1.08
CA MET A 25 4.77 -1.13 1.09
C MET A 25 3.92 -1.45 -0.16
N VAL A 26 3.78 -2.75 -0.48
CA VAL A 26 2.46 -3.24 -0.78
C VAL A 26 1.65 -2.78 0.41
N ILE A 27 0.83 -1.79 0.15
CA ILE A 27 -0.58 -1.96 0.42
C ILE A 27 -0.92 -3.45 0.86
N THR A 28 -1.51 -3.78 2.08
CA THR A 28 -2.15 -5.03 2.72
C THR A 28 -3.71 -5.00 2.98
N GLY A 29 -4.55 -5.84 2.34
CA GLY A 29 -6.02 -5.66 2.12
C GLY A 29 -6.90 -6.84 2.54
N THR A 30 -6.53 -7.44 3.67
CA THR A 30 -6.95 -8.71 4.26
C THR A 30 -7.91 -9.61 3.46
N LYS A 31 -9.25 -9.42 3.50
CA LYS A 31 -10.20 -10.40 2.94
C LYS A 31 -10.98 -9.88 1.75
N LYS A 32 -10.78 -10.48 0.57
CA LYS A 32 -11.57 -10.20 -0.63
C LYS A 32 -13.04 -10.61 -0.45
N ILE A 33 -13.95 -9.70 -0.77
CA ILE A 33 -15.40 -9.91 -0.73
C ILE A 33 -16.07 -9.56 -2.07
N ASN A 34 -17.30 -10.05 -2.25
CA ASN A 34 -18.11 -9.71 -3.42
C ASN A 34 -19.06 -8.54 -3.12
N LYS A 35 -19.56 -7.88 -4.17
CA LYS A 35 -20.45 -6.71 -4.09
C LYS A 35 -21.70 -6.92 -3.21
N LYS A 36 -22.20 -8.15 -3.03
CA LYS A 36 -23.39 -8.45 -2.19
C LYS A 36 -23.06 -8.47 -0.69
N LEU A 37 -21.79 -8.63 -0.32
CA LEU A 37 -21.30 -8.62 1.06
C LEU A 37 -20.70 -7.26 1.46
N THR A 38 -20.47 -6.37 0.49
CA THR A 38 -20.11 -4.97 0.74
C THR A 38 -21.36 -4.19 1.20
N PRO A 39 -21.28 -3.33 2.22
CA PRO A 39 -22.39 -2.45 2.61
C PRO A 39 -22.87 -1.62 1.43
N GLN A 40 -24.18 -1.53 1.23
CA GLN A 40 -24.79 -0.86 0.08
C GLN A 40 -24.36 0.62 0.01
N GLN A 41 -24.20 1.29 1.15
CA GLN A 41 -23.75 2.68 1.25
C GLN A 41 -22.33 2.88 0.69
N VAL A 42 -21.44 1.90 0.87
CA VAL A 42 -20.08 1.91 0.31
C VAL A 42 -20.13 1.75 -1.23
N VAL A 43 -20.99 0.86 -1.71
CA VAL A 43 -21.25 0.65 -3.15
C VAL A 43 -21.85 1.90 -3.80
N ASP A 44 -22.83 2.53 -3.18
CA ASP A 44 -23.50 3.74 -3.69
C ASP A 44 -22.55 4.94 -3.69
N SER A 45 -21.75 5.10 -2.64
CA SER A 45 -20.72 6.14 -2.54
C SER A 45 -19.61 5.99 -3.60
N LEU A 46 -19.24 4.74 -3.96
CA LEU A 46 -18.37 4.48 -5.11
C LEU A 46 -19.03 4.95 -6.42
N ASN A 47 -20.22 4.45 -6.74
CA ASN A 47 -20.89 4.74 -8.02
C ASN A 47 -21.21 6.25 -8.17
N SER A 48 -21.51 6.93 -7.06
CA SER A 48 -21.80 8.38 -7.06
C SER A 48 -20.56 9.24 -7.31
N ARG A 49 -19.37 8.83 -6.83
CA ARG A 49 -18.12 9.59 -6.98
C ARG A 49 -17.33 9.20 -8.22
N PHE A 50 -17.43 7.94 -8.62
CA PHE A 50 -16.68 7.33 -9.72
C PHE A 50 -17.65 6.53 -10.62
N PRO A 51 -18.55 7.19 -11.36
CA PRO A 51 -19.58 6.51 -12.16
C PRO A 51 -19.00 5.58 -13.24
N ASP A 52 -17.81 5.90 -13.75
CA ASP A 52 -17.08 5.11 -14.76
C ASP A 52 -16.15 4.02 -14.17
N ALA A 53 -16.28 3.70 -12.88
CA ALA A 53 -15.44 2.70 -12.21
C ALA A 53 -15.60 1.30 -12.83
N LYS A 54 -14.48 0.73 -13.30
CA LYS A 54 -14.37 -0.58 -13.95
C LYS A 54 -13.47 -1.51 -13.14
N ALA A 55 -13.58 -2.82 -13.39
CA ALA A 55 -12.77 -3.85 -12.73
C ALA A 55 -12.80 -3.78 -11.19
N VAL A 56 -13.96 -3.42 -10.63
CA VAL A 56 -14.12 -3.14 -9.19
C VAL A 56 -13.95 -4.42 -8.36
N GLN A 57 -13.05 -4.36 -7.39
CA GLN A 57 -12.77 -5.40 -6.39
C GLN A 57 -13.00 -4.81 -4.99
N TYR A 58 -13.57 -5.61 -4.10
CA TYR A 58 -13.93 -5.19 -2.75
C TYR A 58 -13.17 -6.04 -1.72
N TYR A 59 -12.71 -5.39 -0.66
CA TYR A 59 -11.87 -5.96 0.37
C TYR A 59 -12.34 -5.48 1.75
N GLN A 60 -12.28 -6.35 2.74
CA GLN A 60 -12.42 -5.99 4.15
C GLN A 60 -11.05 -5.55 4.68
N ALA A 61 -11.04 -4.57 5.60
CA ALA A 61 -9.82 -4.11 6.26
C ALA A 61 -10.06 -3.99 7.77
N PRO A 62 -9.20 -4.59 8.62
CA PRO A 62 -9.26 -4.40 10.07
C PRO A 62 -8.77 -3.00 10.45
N ALA A 63 -9.26 -2.49 11.58
CA ALA A 63 -8.89 -1.16 12.08
C ALA A 63 -7.37 -0.99 12.29
N SER A 64 -6.67 -2.06 12.70
CA SER A 64 -5.22 -2.10 12.87
C SER A 64 -4.45 -1.81 11.57
N GLY A 65 -4.81 -2.45 10.46
CA GLY A 65 -4.21 -2.22 9.15
C GLY A 65 -4.47 -0.80 8.60
N VAL A 66 -5.61 -0.19 8.97
CA VAL A 66 -5.90 1.20 8.60
C VAL A 66 -5.00 2.19 9.36
N HIS A 67 -4.75 1.96 10.65
CA HIS A 67 -3.88 2.83 11.47
C HIS A 67 -2.41 2.78 11.01
N ASN A 68 -1.92 1.64 10.52
CA ASN A 68 -0.54 1.45 10.06
C ASN A 68 -0.27 1.97 8.63
N GLY A 69 -1.00 3.01 8.17
CA GLY A 69 -0.74 3.74 6.90
C GLY A 69 -1.79 3.57 5.80
N TRP A 70 -2.73 2.65 5.98
CA TRP A 70 -3.67 2.10 5.01
C TRP A 70 -3.04 1.48 3.76
N VAL A 71 -3.41 0.22 3.57
CA VAL A 71 -2.65 -0.80 2.90
C VAL A 71 -3.74 -1.73 2.19
N VAL A 72 -3.50 -2.28 0.97
CA VAL A 72 -4.17 -3.30 0.07
C VAL A 72 -3.24 -4.38 -0.65
N THR A 73 -2.99 -5.59 -0.08
CA THR A 73 -2.13 -6.75 -0.54
C THR A 73 -3.04 -7.98 -0.58
N GLU A 74 -2.53 -9.06 -1.16
CA GLU A 74 -3.05 -10.42 -1.26
C GLU A 74 -3.68 -11.00 0.02
N ASP A 75 -4.46 -12.06 -0.19
CA ASP A 75 -5.44 -12.61 0.74
C ASP A 75 -4.83 -13.12 2.06
N ASP A 76 -5.04 -12.35 3.13
CA ASP A 76 -4.93 -12.82 4.51
C ASP A 76 -6.31 -13.29 4.96
N GLU A 77 -6.46 -14.59 5.25
CA GLU A 77 -7.73 -15.16 5.71
C GLU A 77 -8.12 -14.60 7.09
N LEU A 78 -8.86 -13.49 7.13
CA LEU A 78 -9.43 -12.99 8.39
C LEU A 78 -10.33 -14.07 9.01
N PRO A 79 -10.15 -14.37 10.32
CA PRO A 79 -11.09 -15.19 11.05
C PRO A 79 -12.47 -14.53 11.02
N SER A 80 -13.52 -15.36 10.97
CA SER A 80 -14.89 -14.93 10.62
C SER A 80 -15.57 -14.03 11.65
N ASP A 81 -14.95 -13.85 12.82
CA ASP A 81 -15.43 -13.07 13.97
C ASP A 81 -14.76 -11.69 14.10
N ALA A 82 -13.75 -11.37 13.28
CA ALA A 82 -13.10 -10.07 13.29
C ALA A 82 -14.09 -8.94 12.94
N SER A 83 -14.18 -7.92 13.80
CA SER A 83 -15.04 -6.75 13.57
C SER A 83 -14.48 -5.88 12.43
N VAL A 84 -15.05 -6.04 11.23
CA VAL A 84 -14.67 -5.23 10.05
C VAL A 84 -15.35 -3.88 10.09
N ASP A 85 -14.61 -2.85 10.52
CA ASP A 85 -15.07 -1.46 10.53
C ASP A 85 -14.83 -0.71 9.21
N TYR A 86 -13.95 -1.23 8.35
CA TYR A 86 -13.49 -0.57 7.14
C TYR A 86 -13.51 -1.48 5.91
N TYR A 87 -13.70 -0.85 4.75
CA TYR A 87 -13.77 -1.51 3.45
C TYR A 87 -12.82 -0.82 2.49
N THR A 88 -12.00 -1.58 1.80
CA THR A 88 -11.19 -1.04 0.70
C THR A 88 -11.74 -1.51 -0.64
N ILE A 89 -11.85 -0.58 -1.58
CA ILE A 89 -12.21 -0.87 -2.97
C ILE A 89 -11.01 -0.58 -3.85
N SER A 90 -10.65 -1.52 -4.71
CA SER A 90 -9.74 -1.30 -5.85
C SER A 90 -10.56 -1.23 -7.13
N PHE A 91 -10.29 -0.26 -7.99
CA PHE A 91 -11.00 -0.08 -9.25
C PHE A 91 -10.15 0.68 -10.29
N LYS A 92 -10.52 0.57 -11.56
CA LYS A 92 -9.95 1.37 -12.65
C LYS A 92 -10.89 2.51 -13.01
N ASN A 93 -10.37 3.71 -13.15
CA ASN A 93 -11.09 4.85 -13.71
C ASN A 93 -10.13 5.64 -14.62
N ASN A 94 -10.57 6.07 -15.81
CA ASN A 94 -9.73 6.76 -16.80
C ASN A 94 -8.36 6.09 -17.03
N ASN A 95 -8.36 4.76 -17.15
CA ASN A 95 -7.19 3.87 -17.26
C ASN A 95 -6.19 3.86 -16.08
N MET A 96 -6.42 4.66 -15.03
CA MET A 96 -5.60 4.67 -13.81
C MET A 96 -6.15 3.70 -12.76
N ASN A 97 -5.27 3.10 -11.95
CA ASN A 97 -5.66 2.29 -10.81
C ASN A 97 -5.95 3.19 -9.60
N TYR A 98 -7.11 3.00 -9.00
CA TYR A 98 -7.58 3.71 -7.81
C TYR A 98 -7.88 2.74 -6.67
N TYR A 99 -7.60 3.20 -5.47
CA TYR A 99 -7.94 2.55 -4.23
C TYR A 99 -8.73 3.55 -3.38
N GLY A 100 -9.80 3.11 -2.74
CA GLY A 100 -10.62 3.91 -1.83
C GLY A 100 -10.86 3.19 -0.52
N LEU A 101 -10.54 3.84 0.60
CA LEU A 101 -10.83 3.37 1.95
C LEU A 101 -12.13 4.00 2.45
N TYR A 102 -13.10 3.16 2.80
CA TYR A 102 -14.40 3.55 3.30
C TYR A 102 -14.63 3.06 4.73
N ASP A 103 -15.39 3.81 5.51
CA ASP A 103 -15.98 3.29 6.75
C ASP A 103 -17.21 2.40 6.45
N LYS A 104 -17.68 1.67 7.47
CA LYS A 104 -18.93 0.88 7.41
C LYS A 104 -20.21 1.68 7.12
N LYS A 105 -20.16 3.01 7.08
CA LYS A 105 -21.28 3.91 6.73
C LYS A 105 -21.24 4.36 5.27
N GLY A 106 -20.19 4.02 4.51
CA GLY A 106 -20.01 4.44 3.13
C GLY A 106 -19.27 5.77 2.94
N HIS A 107 -18.70 6.36 4.00
CA HIS A 107 -17.88 7.55 3.86
C HIS A 107 -16.50 7.19 3.33
N LEU A 108 -16.10 7.78 2.20
CA LEU A 108 -14.72 7.72 1.72
C LEU A 108 -13.83 8.52 2.68
N LEU A 109 -12.88 7.86 3.32
CA LEU A 109 -11.94 8.46 4.27
C LEU A 109 -10.65 8.90 3.61
N LYS A 110 -10.13 8.06 2.70
CA LYS A 110 -8.85 8.23 2.01
C LYS A 110 -8.92 7.56 0.64
N SER A 111 -8.28 8.15 -0.36
CA SER A 111 -8.06 7.51 -1.66
C SER A 111 -6.57 7.49 -2.00
N LYS A 112 -6.17 6.54 -2.84
CA LYS A 112 -4.84 6.44 -3.45
C LYS A 112 -5.04 6.28 -4.95
N GLN A 113 -4.35 7.09 -5.75
CA GLN A 113 -4.22 6.90 -7.19
C GLN A 113 -2.80 6.40 -7.48
N GLU A 114 -2.69 5.33 -8.25
CA GLU A 114 -1.40 4.83 -8.75
C GLU A 114 -0.94 5.66 -9.95
N HIS A 115 0.33 6.04 -9.95
CA HIS A 115 0.99 6.80 -11.01
C HIS A 115 2.33 6.15 -11.38
N SER A 116 2.76 6.32 -12.63
CA SER A 116 4.09 5.90 -13.07
C SER A 116 5.16 6.90 -12.65
N ILE A 117 6.37 6.46 -12.28
CA ILE A 117 7.50 7.37 -12.05
C ILE A 117 7.83 8.25 -13.27
N SER A 118 7.40 7.89 -14.48
CA SER A 118 7.54 8.73 -15.68
C SER A 118 6.70 10.01 -15.65
N GLU A 119 5.73 10.11 -14.75
CA GLU A 119 4.92 11.31 -14.52
C GLU A 119 5.55 12.27 -13.50
N LEU A 120 6.65 11.86 -12.82
CA LEU A 120 7.37 12.72 -11.89
C LEU A 120 8.21 13.77 -12.63
N PRO A 121 8.43 14.97 -12.03
CA PRO A 121 9.33 15.98 -12.58
C PRO A 121 10.70 15.39 -12.93
N GLU A 122 11.27 15.81 -14.05
CA GLU A 122 12.48 15.21 -14.62
C GLU A 122 13.64 15.10 -13.61
N ALA A 123 13.85 16.12 -12.77
CA ALA A 123 14.87 16.10 -11.72
C ALA A 123 14.69 14.94 -10.71
N VAL A 124 13.45 14.62 -10.33
CA VAL A 124 13.13 13.51 -9.43
C VAL A 124 13.31 12.19 -10.16
N SER A 125 12.79 12.10 -11.39
CA SER A 125 12.92 10.91 -12.25
C SER A 125 14.38 10.53 -12.52
N ASN A 126 15.25 11.52 -12.76
CA ASN A 126 16.68 11.30 -12.99
C ASN A 126 17.44 10.98 -11.69
N SER A 127 17.05 11.59 -10.55
CA SER A 127 17.57 11.22 -9.24
C SER A 127 17.29 9.74 -8.90
N LEU A 128 16.07 9.26 -9.17
CA LEU A 128 15.70 7.86 -8.96
C LEU A 128 16.44 6.89 -9.89
N LYS A 129 16.65 7.25 -11.17
CA LYS A 129 17.45 6.43 -12.11
C LYS A 129 18.89 6.24 -11.63
N ASN A 130 19.49 7.30 -11.08
CA ASN A 130 20.90 7.32 -10.68
C ASN A 130 21.10 6.97 -9.20
N ILE A 131 20.08 6.45 -8.51
CA ILE A 131 20.11 6.24 -7.05
C ILE A 131 21.27 5.31 -6.62
N GLY A 132 21.59 4.28 -7.41
CA GLY A 132 22.68 3.35 -7.11
C GLY A 132 24.09 3.95 -7.29
N GLU A 133 24.23 5.02 -8.06
CA GLU A 133 25.49 5.76 -8.21
C GLU A 133 25.69 6.77 -7.07
N MET A 134 24.63 7.50 -6.71
CA MET A 134 24.66 8.49 -5.63
C MET A 134 24.62 7.85 -4.23
N HIS A 135 23.97 6.69 -4.11
CA HIS A 135 23.79 5.94 -2.88
C HIS A 135 24.06 4.44 -3.12
N PRO A 136 25.32 4.00 -3.13
CA PRO A 136 25.69 2.60 -3.33
C PRO A 136 24.95 1.67 -2.37
N GLY A 137 24.36 0.60 -2.91
CA GLY A 137 23.54 -0.36 -2.16
C GLY A 137 22.03 -0.06 -2.18
N TYR A 138 21.60 1.11 -2.66
CA TYR A 138 20.18 1.42 -2.86
C TYR A 138 19.72 1.06 -4.28
N THR A 139 18.48 0.60 -4.41
CA THR A 139 17.83 0.31 -5.69
C THR A 139 16.37 0.75 -5.69
N VAL A 140 15.83 1.05 -6.86
CA VAL A 140 14.41 1.38 -7.03
C VAL A 140 13.60 0.07 -7.10
N ILE A 141 12.90 -0.25 -6.01
CA ILE A 141 12.09 -1.47 -5.91
C ILE A 141 10.75 -1.40 -6.67
N SER A 142 10.21 -0.21 -6.92
CA SER A 142 8.97 -0.01 -7.69
C SER A 142 9.07 1.15 -8.67
N LYS A 143 8.44 0.99 -9.84
CA LYS A 143 8.28 2.04 -10.87
C LYS A 143 6.94 2.76 -10.79
N THR A 144 6.15 2.51 -9.74
CA THR A 144 4.91 3.22 -9.46
C THR A 144 4.98 3.95 -8.12
N TYR A 145 4.19 5.00 -7.98
CA TYR A 145 3.99 5.71 -6.71
C TYR A 145 2.50 5.99 -6.49
N TYR A 146 2.10 6.19 -5.23
CA TYR A 146 0.70 6.43 -4.87
C TYR A 146 0.47 7.87 -4.42
N LYS A 147 -0.28 8.64 -5.22
CA LYS A 147 -0.80 9.94 -4.80
C LYS A 147 -1.97 9.70 -3.85
N SER A 148 -1.82 10.08 -2.58
CA SER A 148 -2.86 9.91 -1.56
C SER A 148 -3.65 11.20 -1.38
N THR A 149 -4.98 11.10 -1.32
CA THR A 149 -5.88 12.20 -0.92
C THR A 149 -6.59 11.81 0.37
N ASN A 150 -6.62 12.72 1.36
CA ASN A 150 -7.32 12.49 2.63
C ASN A 150 -8.62 13.30 2.66
N GLU A 151 -9.72 12.62 2.37
CA GLU A 151 -11.07 13.19 2.30
C GLU A 151 -11.59 13.60 3.69
N SER A 152 -11.18 12.89 4.74
CA SER A 152 -11.61 13.17 6.13
C SER A 152 -11.13 14.53 6.68
N LYS A 153 -10.13 15.15 6.03
CA LYS A 153 -9.62 16.49 6.37
C LYS A 153 -10.07 17.59 5.40
N SER A 154 -10.90 17.29 4.40
CA SER A 154 -11.32 18.25 3.37
C SER A 154 -12.56 19.08 3.75
N LYS A 155 -12.84 19.21 5.07
CA LYS A 155 -13.95 20.00 5.63
C LYS A 155 -13.47 20.82 6.85
N GLU A 156 -12.71 21.87 6.58
CA GLU A 156 -12.61 23.09 7.39
C GLU A 156 -12.76 24.30 6.45
#